data_AF-M7TT61-F1
#
_entry.id   AF-M7TT61-F1
#
_cell.length_a   1.000
_cell.length_b   1.000
_cell.length_c   1.000
_cell.angle_alpha   90.00
_cell.angle_beta   90.00
_cell.angle_gamma   90.00
#
_symmetry.space_group_name_H-M   'P 1'
#
loop_
_entity.id
_entity.type
_entity.pdbx_description
1 polymer ?
#
loop_
_entity_poly.entity_id
_entity_poly.type
_entity_poly.pdbx_seq_one_letter_code
_entity_poly.pdbx_strand_id
1 'polypeptide(L)'
;MRLSTTGALAALCASARAFSDSSPFVLFSTAKLSEPASSEQLQSSSQVVRSAKDLLRSCPTTRYLLVSQSNLNVAHLAAGEAVPNFYQSLEQAESRFSVAEVAGHLDVKELSNYIREVCDGKSASVDEVDLEPLAPTQSATLKENDDHLALILDQYATEGSYTVIYTAGPRTEKPKTYTAEFQDSTHVELKRQLQQFGKRANVTSNLPLFEKYQFFTPAIFMGLLALVVLLSILYTGISALSSLEVSYGAFDKEMGPAAQKKQQ
;
A
#
# COMPACT_ATOMS: atom_id res chain seq x y z
N MET A 1 45.86 -2.97 -13.79
CA MET A 1 44.67 -2.30 -13.23
C MET A 1 43.49 -3.26 -13.33
N ARG A 2 43.04 -3.82 -12.21
CA ARG A 2 41.85 -4.69 -12.17
C ARG A 2 40.67 -3.81 -11.74
N LEU A 3 39.77 -3.50 -12.66
CA LEU A 3 38.53 -2.80 -12.31
C LEU A 3 37.59 -3.80 -11.64
N SER A 4 37.34 -3.57 -10.36
CA SER A 4 36.38 -4.30 -9.55
C SER A 4 34.97 -3.98 -10.01
N THR A 5 34.38 -4.87 -10.81
CA THR A 5 32.97 -4.82 -11.24
C THR A 5 32.06 -5.38 -10.15
N THR A 6 31.99 -4.73 -9.00
CA THR A 6 31.02 -5.08 -7.93
C THR A 6 30.55 -3.80 -7.24
N GLY A 7 29.66 -3.07 -7.89
CA GLY A 7 29.11 -1.84 -7.31
C GLY A 7 27.82 -1.30 -7.96
N ALA A 8 27.30 -1.92 -9.02
CA ALA A 8 26.19 -1.34 -9.78
C ALA A 8 24.79 -1.84 -9.40
N LEU A 9 24.65 -2.82 -8.49
CA LEU A 9 23.34 -3.46 -8.21
C LEU A 9 22.63 -2.98 -6.93
N ALA A 10 23.21 -2.04 -6.17
CA ALA A 10 22.60 -1.52 -4.92
C ALA A 10 21.76 -0.24 -5.10
N ALA A 11 21.67 0.31 -6.32
CA ALA A 11 21.02 1.61 -6.56
C ALA A 11 19.49 1.54 -6.81
N LEU A 12 18.89 0.34 -6.87
CA LEU A 12 17.47 0.17 -7.21
C LEU A 12 16.53 -0.05 -6.01
N CYS A 13 17.03 -0.11 -4.77
CA CYS A 13 16.19 -0.35 -3.59
C CYS A 13 15.65 0.92 -2.92
N ALA A 14 15.93 2.12 -3.45
CA ALA A 14 15.62 3.39 -2.78
C ALA A 14 14.14 3.85 -2.86
N SER A 15 13.24 3.06 -3.47
CA SER A 15 11.82 3.42 -3.61
C SER A 15 10.86 2.32 -3.20
N ALA A 16 11.16 1.57 -2.13
CA ALA A 16 10.14 0.84 -1.39
C ALA A 16 9.52 1.80 -0.35
N ARG A 17 8.67 2.74 -0.80
CA ARG A 17 7.73 3.47 0.06
C ARG A 17 6.63 2.48 0.47
N ALA A 18 6.96 1.46 1.25
CA ALA A 18 6.00 0.46 1.68
C ALA A 18 5.06 1.09 2.72
N PHE A 19 3.87 1.53 2.29
CA PHE A 19 2.69 1.90 3.09
C PHE A 19 2.89 2.90 4.25
N SER A 20 4.05 3.54 4.35
CA SER A 20 4.32 4.55 5.37
C SER A 20 3.43 5.79 5.21
N ASP A 21 2.84 6.01 4.04
CA ASP A 21 1.96 7.14 3.72
C ASP A 21 0.50 6.75 3.50
N SER A 22 0.12 5.56 3.94
CA SER A 22 -1.27 5.15 3.99
C SER A 22 -1.81 5.14 5.42
N SER A 23 -3.13 5.21 5.50
CA SER A 23 -3.87 5.29 6.76
C SER A 23 -5.14 4.45 6.70
N PRO A 24 -5.60 3.93 7.85
CA PRO A 24 -6.84 3.18 7.90
C PRO A 24 -8.06 4.07 7.68
N PHE A 25 -9.08 3.47 7.10
CA PHE A 25 -10.43 3.99 7.06
C PHE A 25 -11.40 2.93 7.55
N VAL A 26 -12.24 3.28 8.53
CA VAL A 26 -13.23 2.38 9.09
C VAL A 26 -14.55 3.11 9.17
N LEU A 27 -15.58 2.53 8.57
CA LEU A 27 -16.95 2.98 8.64
C LEU A 27 -17.78 1.86 9.26
N PHE A 28 -18.55 2.17 10.30
CA PHE A 28 -19.48 1.22 10.90
C PHE A 28 -20.79 1.89 11.28
N SER A 29 -21.86 1.11 11.26
CA SER A 29 -23.21 1.62 11.44
C SER A 29 -24.07 0.65 12.24
N THR A 30 -24.97 1.20 13.05
CA THR A 30 -26.03 0.44 13.74
C THR A 30 -27.20 0.09 12.83
N ALA A 31 -27.19 0.54 11.57
CA ALA A 31 -28.16 0.19 10.55
C ALA A 31 -27.50 -0.62 9.43
N LYS A 32 -28.28 -1.45 8.74
CA LYS A 32 -27.81 -2.23 7.59
C LYS A 32 -27.42 -1.35 6.41
N LEU A 33 -26.13 -1.36 6.07
CA LEU A 33 -25.59 -0.77 4.86
C LEU A 33 -25.63 -1.76 3.68
N SER A 34 -25.63 -1.22 2.45
CA SER A 34 -25.39 -2.02 1.24
C SER A 34 -23.97 -2.58 1.23
N GLU A 35 -23.73 -3.64 0.45
CA GLU A 35 -22.37 -4.16 0.30
C GLU A 35 -21.50 -3.15 -0.47
N PRO A 36 -20.24 -2.92 -0.04
CA PRO A 36 -19.32 -2.03 -0.73
C PRO A 36 -18.95 -2.60 -2.10
N ALA A 37 -18.69 -1.72 -3.07
CA ALA A 37 -18.33 -2.11 -4.44
C ALA A 37 -16.98 -2.86 -4.54
N SER A 38 -16.13 -2.76 -3.53
CA SER A 38 -14.82 -3.40 -3.46
C SER A 38 -14.45 -3.73 -2.02
N SER A 39 -13.85 -4.90 -1.81
CA SER A 39 -13.32 -5.39 -0.52
C SER A 39 -11.78 -5.31 -0.42
N GLU A 40 -11.14 -4.65 -1.39
CA GLU A 40 -9.69 -4.50 -1.44
C GLU A 40 -9.18 -3.74 -0.20
N GLN A 41 -8.11 -4.23 0.42
CA GLN A 41 -7.53 -3.63 1.62
C GLN A 41 -6.59 -2.46 1.32
N LEU A 42 -6.22 -2.27 0.05
CA LEU A 42 -5.45 -1.14 -0.44
C LEU A 42 -6.30 -0.37 -1.47
N GLN A 43 -6.66 0.87 -1.16
CA GLN A 43 -7.45 1.70 -2.04
C GLN A 43 -6.95 3.15 -2.04
N SER A 44 -7.23 3.88 -3.11
CA SER A 44 -6.99 5.33 -3.12
C SER A 44 -8.06 6.08 -2.34
N SER A 45 -7.74 7.28 -1.83
CA SER A 45 -8.70 8.11 -1.10
C SER A 45 -9.97 8.39 -1.91
N SER A 46 -9.87 8.60 -3.23
CA SER A 46 -11.03 8.82 -4.10
C SER A 46 -11.95 7.60 -4.23
N GLN A 47 -11.40 6.38 -4.25
CA GLN A 47 -12.17 5.14 -4.26
C GLN A 47 -12.91 4.91 -2.94
N VAL A 48 -12.24 5.21 -1.82
CA VAL A 48 -12.83 5.09 -0.49
C VAL A 48 -13.93 6.12 -0.28
N VAL A 49 -13.68 7.39 -0.62
CA VAL A 49 -14.71 8.45 -0.56
C VAL A 49 -15.90 8.11 -1.44
N ARG A 50 -15.69 7.61 -2.66
CA ARG A 50 -16.79 7.16 -3.53
C ARG A 50 -17.61 6.05 -2.89
N SER A 51 -16.95 5.02 -2.37
CA SER A 51 -17.62 3.89 -1.71
C SER A 51 -18.39 4.36 -0.47
N ALA A 52 -17.79 5.21 0.37
CA ALA A 52 -18.45 5.78 1.54
C ALA A 52 -19.67 6.62 1.14
N LYS A 53 -19.54 7.49 0.13
CA LYS A 53 -20.67 8.27 -0.40
C LYS A 53 -21.80 7.37 -0.86
N ASP A 54 -21.49 6.31 -1.61
CA ASP A 54 -22.46 5.35 -2.13
C ASP A 54 -23.22 4.61 -1.02
N LEU A 55 -22.52 4.19 0.05
CA LEU A 55 -23.12 3.55 1.23
C LEU A 55 -24.05 4.50 2.01
N LEU A 56 -23.74 5.80 2.02
CA LEU A 56 -24.46 6.81 2.80
C LEU A 56 -25.58 7.51 2.02
N ARG A 57 -25.74 7.24 0.70
CA ARG A 57 -26.75 7.86 -0.17
C ARG A 57 -28.18 7.76 0.37
N SER A 58 -28.52 6.67 1.05
CA SER A 58 -29.88 6.44 1.56
C SER A 58 -30.16 7.13 2.90
N CYS A 59 -29.13 7.67 3.57
CA CYS A 59 -29.18 8.18 4.93
C CYS A 59 -29.77 7.14 5.91
N PRO A 60 -29.06 6.04 6.17
CA PRO A 60 -29.57 4.90 6.93
C PRO A 60 -29.76 5.20 8.44
N THR A 61 -29.11 6.24 8.95
CA THR A 61 -29.13 6.64 10.36
C THR A 61 -29.42 8.13 10.52
N THR A 62 -29.75 8.54 11.74
CA THR A 62 -30.05 9.95 12.07
C THR A 62 -28.83 10.70 12.62
N ARG A 63 -27.82 10.01 13.13
CA ARG A 63 -26.59 10.63 13.64
C ARG A 63 -25.35 10.10 12.94
N TYR A 64 -24.48 11.01 12.51
CA TYR A 64 -23.20 10.71 11.87
C TYR A 64 -22.08 11.31 12.70
N LEU A 65 -21.15 10.48 13.13
CA LEU A 65 -19.95 10.89 13.86
C LEU A 65 -18.74 10.67 12.95
N LEU A 66 -18.04 11.76 12.61
CA LEU A 66 -16.80 11.70 11.85
C LEU A 66 -15.64 11.93 12.81
N VAL A 67 -14.82 10.92 12.98
CA VAL A 67 -13.68 10.92 13.89
C VAL A 67 -12.40 10.95 13.08
N SER A 68 -11.56 11.96 13.36
CA SER A 68 -10.25 12.10 12.76
C SER A 68 -9.17 11.95 13.82
N GLN A 69 -8.18 11.11 13.57
CA GLN A 69 -7.03 10.96 14.48
C GLN A 69 -5.72 11.06 13.70
N SER A 70 -4.97 12.12 13.94
CA SER A 70 -3.72 12.37 13.21
C SER A 70 -2.66 11.31 13.53
N ASN A 71 -1.83 10.97 12.53
CA ASN A 71 -0.76 9.96 12.60
C ASN A 71 -1.23 8.52 12.93
N LEU A 72 -2.52 8.23 12.72
CA LEU A 72 -3.04 6.89 12.86
C LEU A 72 -2.53 5.96 11.75
N ASN A 73 -2.13 4.74 12.15
CA ASN A 73 -1.69 3.67 11.26
C ASN A 73 -2.44 2.37 11.62
N VAL A 74 -2.56 1.44 10.66
CA VAL A 74 -3.19 0.13 10.87
C VAL A 74 -2.60 -0.63 12.06
N ALA A 75 -1.28 -0.53 12.26
CA ALA A 75 -0.59 -1.21 13.36
C ALA A 75 -1.11 -0.75 14.74
N HIS A 76 -1.57 0.49 14.87
CA HIS A 76 -2.15 1.01 16.11
C HIS A 76 -3.49 0.36 16.42
N LEU A 77 -4.32 0.14 15.39
CA LEU A 77 -5.60 -0.56 15.56
C LEU A 77 -5.39 -2.06 15.77
N ALA A 78 -4.43 -2.68 15.07
CA ALA A 78 -4.13 -4.10 15.24
C ALA A 78 -3.70 -4.47 16.68
N ALA A 79 -3.13 -3.52 17.43
CA ALA A 79 -2.87 -3.64 18.86
C ALA A 79 -4.17 -3.45 19.66
N GLY A 80 -5.13 -4.38 19.53
CA GLY A 80 -6.47 -4.27 20.11
C GLY A 80 -6.54 -4.04 21.62
N GLU A 81 -5.45 -4.27 22.37
CA GLU A 81 -5.33 -3.93 23.79
C GLU A 81 -5.36 -2.41 24.06
N ALA A 82 -4.91 -1.60 23.09
CA ALA A 82 -4.88 -0.14 23.22
C ALA A 82 -6.21 0.53 22.81
N VAL A 83 -7.09 -0.18 22.11
CA VAL A 83 -8.38 0.37 21.61
C VAL A 83 -9.57 -0.59 21.86
N PRO A 84 -9.77 -1.08 23.10
CA PRO A 84 -10.82 -2.07 23.40
C PRO A 84 -12.24 -1.55 23.14
N ASN A 85 -12.52 -0.29 23.45
CA ASN A 85 -13.87 0.27 23.31
C ASN A 85 -14.26 0.41 21.84
N PHE A 86 -13.33 0.88 21.00
CA PHE A 86 -13.51 0.92 19.55
C PHE A 86 -13.85 -0.45 18.97
N TYR A 87 -13.13 -1.51 19.36
CA TYR A 87 -13.43 -2.87 18.91
C TYR A 87 -14.78 -3.38 19.42
N GLN A 88 -15.14 -3.08 20.65
CA GLN A 88 -16.46 -3.42 21.19
C GLN A 88 -17.59 -2.76 20.38
N SER A 89 -17.45 -1.49 20.03
CA SER A 89 -18.43 -0.78 19.18
C SER A 89 -18.47 -1.35 17.76
N LEU A 90 -17.32 -1.73 17.21
CA LEU A 90 -17.28 -2.45 15.94
C LEU A 90 -18.08 -3.74 16.03
N GLU A 91 -17.84 -4.59 17.04
CA GLU A 91 -18.55 -5.86 17.20
C GLU A 91 -20.06 -5.72 17.32
N GLN A 92 -20.53 -4.64 17.94
CA GLN A 92 -21.96 -4.34 18.08
C GLN A 92 -22.59 -3.73 16.83
N ALA A 93 -21.79 -3.22 15.89
CA ALA A 93 -22.30 -2.62 14.66
C ALA A 93 -22.93 -3.68 13.73
N GLU A 94 -24.09 -3.33 13.15
CA GLU A 94 -24.84 -4.17 12.22
C GLU A 94 -24.12 -4.30 10.86
N SER A 95 -23.45 -3.23 10.43
CA SER A 95 -22.70 -3.24 9.17
C SER A 95 -21.41 -2.44 9.26
N ARG A 96 -20.41 -2.87 8.47
CA ARG A 96 -19.03 -2.38 8.55
C ARG A 96 -18.42 -2.33 7.16
N PHE A 97 -17.59 -1.33 6.94
CA PHE A 97 -16.73 -1.18 5.78
C PHE A 97 -15.38 -0.66 6.24
N SER A 98 -14.33 -1.46 6.07
CA SER A 98 -12.98 -1.10 6.48
C SER A 98 -11.96 -1.32 5.37
N VAL A 99 -11.02 -0.40 5.28
CA VAL A 99 -9.87 -0.45 4.37
C VAL A 99 -8.64 -0.20 5.23
N ALA A 100 -7.75 -1.18 5.28
CA ALA A 100 -6.52 -1.08 6.06
C ALA A 100 -5.63 0.07 5.55
N GLU A 101 -5.35 0.10 4.24
CA GLU A 101 -4.39 1.05 3.68
C GLU A 101 -5.07 1.96 2.64
N VAL A 102 -5.36 3.19 3.03
CA VAL A 102 -5.84 4.22 2.12
C VAL A 102 -4.68 5.09 1.67
N ALA A 103 -4.40 5.10 0.36
CA ALA A 103 -3.37 5.92 -0.24
C ALA A 103 -3.92 7.30 -0.62
N GLY A 104 -3.27 8.36 -0.14
CA GLY A 104 -3.65 9.74 -0.38
C GLY A 104 -4.36 10.38 0.80
N HIS A 105 -4.67 11.67 0.67
CA HIS A 105 -5.32 12.44 1.74
C HIS A 105 -6.84 12.25 1.70
N LEU A 106 -7.43 11.94 2.86
CA LEU A 106 -8.87 11.90 3.06
C LEU A 106 -9.29 13.19 3.78
N ASP A 107 -10.15 13.98 3.15
CA ASP A 107 -10.70 15.18 3.78
C ASP A 107 -12.03 14.82 4.45
N VAL A 108 -12.06 14.87 5.78
CA VAL A 108 -13.25 14.61 6.59
C VAL A 108 -14.37 15.59 6.25
N LYS A 109 -14.02 16.83 5.88
CA LYS A 109 -15.00 17.87 5.52
C LYS A 109 -15.74 17.55 4.24
N GLU A 110 -15.11 16.85 3.30
CA GLU A 110 -15.77 16.43 2.06
C GLU A 110 -16.93 15.46 2.37
N LEU A 111 -16.70 14.51 3.29
CA LEU A 111 -17.71 13.56 3.71
C LEU A 111 -18.80 14.22 4.57
N SER A 112 -18.43 15.09 5.50
CA SER A 112 -19.42 15.76 6.35
C SER A 112 -20.34 16.67 5.55
N ASN A 113 -19.81 17.42 4.59
CA ASN A 113 -20.62 18.26 3.68
C ASN A 113 -21.55 17.42 2.81
N TYR A 114 -21.06 16.31 2.27
CA TYR A 114 -21.89 15.39 1.48
C TYR A 114 -23.06 14.83 2.29
N ILE A 115 -22.82 14.41 3.54
CA ILE A 115 -23.88 13.86 4.40
C ILE A 115 -24.91 14.96 4.72
N ARG A 116 -24.47 16.18 5.05
CA ARG A 116 -25.37 17.32 5.30
C ARG A 116 -26.24 17.64 4.09
N GLU A 117 -25.67 17.57 2.89
CA GLU A 117 -26.40 17.84 1.63
C GLU A 117 -27.42 16.74 1.29
N VAL A 118 -27.01 15.47 1.34
CA VAL A 118 -27.86 14.35 0.91
C VAL A 118 -28.93 14.00 1.94
N CYS A 119 -28.64 14.24 3.22
CA CYS A 119 -29.54 13.94 4.33
C CYS A 119 -30.32 15.17 4.83
N ASP A 120 -30.26 16.29 4.09
CA ASP A 120 -31.07 17.46 4.38
C ASP A 120 -32.56 17.10 4.41
N GLY A 121 -33.26 17.57 5.44
CA GLY A 121 -34.67 17.25 5.68
C GLY A 121 -34.97 15.90 6.37
N LYS A 122 -33.96 15.07 6.69
CA LYS A 122 -34.14 13.82 7.47
C LYS A 122 -33.75 13.95 8.96
N SER A 123 -33.60 15.18 9.47
CA SER A 123 -33.10 15.46 10.83
C SER A 123 -31.76 14.80 11.13
N ALA A 124 -30.88 14.68 10.13
CA ALA A 124 -29.57 14.09 10.30
C ALA A 124 -28.62 15.07 11.01
N SER A 125 -28.03 14.66 12.14
CA SER A 125 -26.97 15.40 12.82
C SER A 125 -25.61 14.87 12.38
N VAL A 126 -24.67 15.79 12.09
CA VAL A 126 -23.31 15.46 11.66
C VAL A 126 -22.32 16.17 12.57
N ASP A 127 -21.62 15.38 13.37
CA ASP A 127 -20.65 15.86 14.35
C ASP A 127 -19.23 15.42 13.94
N GLU A 128 -18.27 16.33 14.08
CA GLU A 128 -16.87 16.11 13.72
C GLU A 128 -16.03 16.16 15.01
N VAL A 129 -15.22 15.12 15.23
CA VAL A 129 -14.38 14.98 16.42
C VAL A 129 -12.95 14.72 15.99
N ASP A 130 -12.07 15.65 16.36
CA ASP A 130 -10.63 15.50 16.17
C ASP A 130 -10.01 14.99 17.47
N LEU A 131 -9.52 13.75 17.43
CA LEU A 131 -8.81 13.12 18.55
C LEU A 131 -7.35 13.58 18.59
N GLU A 132 -6.72 13.42 19.76
CA GLU A 132 -5.36 13.87 19.96
C GLU A 132 -4.39 13.13 19.02
N PRO A 133 -3.49 13.85 18.31
CA PRO A 133 -2.51 13.25 17.42
C PRO A 133 -1.66 12.18 18.10
N LEU A 134 -1.47 11.06 17.43
CA LEU A 134 -0.60 10.00 17.97
C LEU A 134 0.86 10.36 17.78
N ALA A 135 1.61 10.35 18.88
CA ALA A 135 3.07 10.38 18.85
C ALA A 135 3.60 8.95 18.65
N PRO A 136 4.72 8.75 17.93
CA PRO A 136 5.25 7.43 17.56
C PRO A 136 5.65 6.53 18.74
N THR A 137 5.71 7.06 19.97
CA THR A 137 6.15 6.34 21.17
C THR A 137 5.11 6.27 22.28
N GLN A 138 3.90 6.80 22.07
CA GLN A 138 2.91 6.98 23.15
C GLN A 138 1.67 6.12 22.90
N SER A 139 1.73 4.86 23.36
CA SER A 139 0.56 3.97 23.41
C SER A 139 -0.51 4.42 24.41
N ALA A 140 -0.13 5.22 25.42
CA ALA A 140 -1.06 5.77 26.42
C ALA A 140 -2.08 6.73 25.78
N THR A 141 -1.65 7.59 24.86
CA THR A 141 -2.52 8.53 24.13
C THR A 141 -3.56 7.80 23.28
N LEU A 142 -3.21 6.63 22.73
CA LEU A 142 -4.17 5.83 21.96
C LEU A 142 -5.29 5.29 22.87
N LYS A 143 -4.92 4.83 24.07
CA LYS A 143 -5.89 4.35 25.07
C LYS A 143 -6.79 5.48 25.59
N GLU A 144 -6.22 6.64 25.88
CA GLU A 144 -7.00 7.80 26.35
C GLU A 144 -7.98 8.29 25.28
N ASN A 145 -7.56 8.29 24.01
CA ASN A 145 -8.43 8.59 22.88
C ASN A 145 -9.55 7.55 22.71
N ASP A 146 -9.27 6.26 22.95
CA ASP A 146 -10.27 5.19 22.94
C ASP A 146 -11.29 5.34 24.07
N ASP A 147 -10.84 5.68 25.28
CA ASP A 147 -11.71 5.94 26.43
C ASP A 147 -12.59 7.20 26.19
N HIS A 148 -12.02 8.25 25.58
CA HIS A 148 -12.78 9.44 25.18
C HIS A 148 -13.83 9.13 24.09
N LEU A 149 -13.44 8.34 23.09
CA LEU A 149 -14.36 7.89 22.04
C LEU A 149 -15.51 7.05 22.63
N ALA A 150 -15.23 6.21 23.64
CA ALA A 150 -16.25 5.41 24.31
C ALA A 150 -17.35 6.29 24.93
N LEU A 151 -16.97 7.37 25.63
CA LEU A 151 -17.92 8.30 26.23
C LEU A 151 -18.85 8.94 25.19
N ILE A 152 -18.30 9.29 24.02
CA ILE A 152 -19.08 9.85 22.91
C ILE A 152 -20.01 8.77 22.35
N LEU A 153 -19.52 7.57 22.09
CA LEU A 153 -20.33 6.49 21.51
C LEU A 153 -21.46 6.04 22.45
N ASP A 154 -21.25 6.03 23.77
CA ASP A 154 -22.28 5.74 24.77
C ASP A 154 -23.44 6.77 24.71
N GLN A 155 -23.11 8.04 24.48
CA GLN A 155 -24.13 9.07 24.25
C GLN A 155 -24.94 8.78 22.98
N TYR A 156 -24.26 8.45 21.87
CA TYR A 156 -24.94 8.17 20.60
C TYR A 156 -25.81 6.92 20.67
N ALA A 157 -25.35 5.89 21.38
CA ALA A 157 -26.10 4.65 21.58
C ALA A 157 -27.40 4.88 22.38
N THR A 158 -27.43 5.85 23.29
CA THR A 158 -28.63 6.23 24.05
C THR A 158 -29.62 7.04 23.19
N GLU A 159 -29.12 7.82 22.23
CA GLU A 159 -29.91 8.74 21.42
C GLU A 159 -30.51 8.12 20.15
N GLY A 160 -30.04 6.94 19.72
CA GLY A 160 -30.67 6.16 18.65
C GLY A 160 -29.70 5.50 17.67
N SER A 161 -30.06 5.48 16.39
CA SER A 161 -29.23 4.89 15.34
C SER A 161 -28.14 5.85 14.87
N TYR A 162 -26.92 5.32 14.75
CA TYR A 162 -25.77 6.13 14.41
C TYR A 162 -24.81 5.43 13.44
N THR A 163 -24.04 6.24 12.72
CA THR A 163 -22.97 5.80 11.84
C THR A 163 -21.69 6.53 12.19
N VAL A 164 -20.60 5.79 12.35
CA VAL A 164 -19.28 6.33 12.68
C VAL A 164 -18.36 6.14 11.50
N ILE A 165 -17.63 7.20 11.15
CA ILE A 165 -16.56 7.19 10.17
C ILE A 165 -15.28 7.56 10.90
N TYR A 166 -14.36 6.62 10.99
CA TYR A 166 -13.10 6.76 11.70
C TYR A 166 -11.95 6.71 10.70
N THR A 167 -11.12 7.75 10.69
CA THR A 167 -10.05 7.91 9.70
C THR A 167 -8.81 8.59 10.29
N ALA A 168 -7.68 8.47 9.60
CA ALA A 168 -6.55 9.31 9.94
C ALA A 168 -6.83 10.75 9.51
N GLY A 169 -6.68 11.67 10.47
CA GLY A 169 -6.72 13.11 10.19
C GLY A 169 -5.52 13.56 9.34
N PRO A 170 -5.48 14.85 8.94
CA PRO A 170 -4.33 15.40 8.23
C PRO A 170 -3.03 15.16 9.01
N ARG A 171 -2.00 14.66 8.33
CA ARG A 171 -0.70 14.45 8.96
C ARG A 171 -0.11 15.78 9.40
N THR A 172 0.05 15.92 10.71
CA THR A 172 0.70 17.07 11.35
C THR A 172 2.23 16.92 11.37
N GLU A 173 2.73 15.69 11.24
CA GLU A 173 4.16 15.42 11.10
C GLU A 173 4.65 15.64 9.67
N LYS A 174 5.79 16.32 9.54
CA LYS A 174 6.49 16.39 8.25
C LYS A 174 6.95 14.98 7.89
N PRO A 175 6.76 14.53 6.64
CA PRO A 175 7.25 13.22 6.22
C PRO A 175 8.75 13.16 6.49
N LYS A 176 9.17 12.30 7.42
CA LYS A 176 10.58 12.01 7.61
C LYS A 176 11.06 11.41 6.30
N THR A 177 11.82 12.20 5.53
CA THR A 177 12.49 11.68 4.35
C THR A 177 13.38 10.58 4.86
N TYR A 178 13.10 9.34 4.45
CA TYR A 178 13.94 8.20 4.79
C TYR A 178 15.37 8.51 4.35
N THR A 179 16.21 8.89 5.30
CA THR A 179 17.65 8.93 5.15
C THR A 179 18.13 7.60 5.67
N ALA A 180 18.69 6.78 4.78
CA ALA A 180 19.37 5.57 5.20
C ALA A 180 20.56 5.99 6.07
N GLU A 181 20.38 6.01 7.38
CA GLU A 181 21.48 6.08 8.34
C GLU A 181 22.15 4.71 8.33
N PHE A 182 23.04 4.52 7.36
CA PHE A 182 24.01 3.44 7.43
C PHE A 182 24.94 3.81 8.58
N GLN A 183 24.80 3.10 9.70
CA GLN A 183 25.79 3.16 10.77
C GLN A 183 27.14 2.87 10.12
N ASP A 184 28.04 3.87 10.13
CA ASP A 184 29.35 3.78 9.52
C ASP A 184 29.96 2.43 9.88
N SER A 185 30.47 1.73 8.87
CA SER A 185 30.89 0.34 8.96
C SER A 185 31.97 0.17 10.03
N THR A 186 31.56 -0.08 11.27
CA THR A 186 32.36 -0.89 12.18
C THR A 186 32.49 -2.21 11.46
N HIS A 187 33.69 -2.51 10.97
CA HIS A 187 34.04 -3.73 10.27
C HIS A 187 33.53 -4.94 11.07
N VAL A 188 32.32 -5.40 10.77
CA VAL A 188 31.82 -6.68 11.25
C VAL A 188 32.48 -7.70 10.35
N GLU A 189 33.70 -8.07 10.70
CA GLU A 189 34.27 -9.32 10.23
C GLU A 189 33.30 -10.42 10.64
N LEU A 190 32.51 -10.90 9.67
CA LEU A 190 31.74 -12.13 9.82
C LEU A 190 32.77 -13.25 10.02
N LYS A 191 33.10 -13.50 11.29
CA LYS A 191 33.77 -14.72 11.71
C LYS A 191 32.80 -15.84 11.36
N ARG A 192 33.01 -16.44 10.17
CA ARG A 192 32.28 -17.61 9.69
C ARG A 192 32.53 -18.76 10.65
N GLN A 193 31.77 -18.78 11.75
CA GLN A 193 31.76 -19.87 12.70
C GLN A 193 30.94 -20.99 12.06
N LEU A 194 31.62 -21.79 11.24
CA LEU A 194 31.18 -23.11 10.81
C LEU A 194 31.19 -24.02 12.05
N GLN A 195 30.23 -23.83 12.96
CA GLN A 195 29.88 -24.85 13.93
C GLN A 195 28.60 -25.50 13.45
N GLN A 196 28.77 -26.74 12.97
CA GLN A 196 27.71 -27.70 12.78
C GLN A 196 26.92 -27.84 14.08
N PHE A 197 25.85 -27.08 14.23
CA PHE A 197 24.75 -27.44 15.12
C PHE A 197 23.70 -28.15 14.29
N GLY A 198 23.90 -29.45 14.13
CA GLY A 198 22.80 -30.36 13.85
C GLY A 198 21.83 -30.33 15.02
N LYS A 199 20.74 -29.57 14.88
CA LYS A 199 19.53 -29.78 15.67
C LYS A 199 18.32 -29.65 14.75
N ARG A 200 17.74 -30.80 14.43
CA ARG A 200 16.34 -30.92 14.01
C ARG A 200 15.48 -30.21 15.06
N ALA A 201 14.87 -29.09 14.71
CA ALA A 201 13.83 -28.46 15.51
C ALA A 201 12.53 -28.52 14.71
N ASN A 202 11.70 -29.49 15.08
CA ASN A 202 10.29 -29.53 14.73
C ASN A 202 9.58 -28.54 15.66
N VAL A 203 9.30 -27.33 15.18
CA VAL A 203 8.55 -26.31 15.92
C VAL A 203 7.65 -25.57 14.94
N THR A 204 6.34 -25.63 15.17
CA THR A 204 5.32 -24.78 14.57
C THR A 204 5.67 -23.32 14.83
N SER A 205 6.32 -22.68 13.86
CA SER A 205 6.84 -21.32 14.01
C SER A 205 5.79 -20.27 13.63
N ASN A 206 5.32 -19.54 14.65
CA ASN A 206 4.62 -18.27 14.55
C ASN A 206 5.65 -17.14 14.42
N LEU A 207 6.41 -17.15 13.32
CA LEU A 207 7.29 -16.04 12.96
C LEU A 207 6.47 -15.02 12.15
N PRO A 208 6.79 -13.72 12.23
CA PRO A 208 6.03 -12.68 11.54
C PRO A 208 5.90 -12.97 10.04
N LEU A 209 4.74 -12.64 9.46
CA LEU A 209 4.33 -12.98 8.08
C LEU A 209 5.40 -12.70 7.00
N PHE A 210 6.29 -11.72 7.23
CA PHE A 210 7.36 -11.34 6.31
C PHE A 210 8.59 -12.25 6.34
N GLU A 211 8.76 -13.10 7.36
CA GLU A 211 9.80 -14.14 7.35
C GLU A 211 9.40 -15.36 6.51
N LYS A 212 8.10 -15.59 6.33
CA LYS A 212 7.58 -16.67 5.48
C LYS A 212 7.55 -16.31 3.98
N TYR A 213 7.64 -15.03 3.63
CA TYR A 213 7.48 -14.58 2.25
C TYR A 213 8.84 -14.34 1.56
N GLN A 214 9.34 -15.38 0.90
CA GLN A 214 10.50 -15.28 0.03
C GLN A 214 10.06 -14.86 -1.38
N PHE A 215 9.86 -13.56 -1.61
CA PHE A 215 9.42 -13.00 -2.90
C PHE A 215 10.30 -13.44 -4.08
N PHE A 216 11.60 -13.61 -3.86
CA PHE A 216 12.53 -14.21 -4.80
C PHE A 216 13.18 -15.43 -4.15
N THR A 217 12.66 -16.62 -4.46
CA THR A 217 13.37 -17.85 -4.11
C THR A 217 14.76 -17.82 -4.76
N PRO A 218 15.77 -18.46 -4.17
CA PRO A 218 17.13 -18.40 -4.73
C PRO A 218 17.15 -18.96 -6.15
N ALA A 219 16.25 -19.90 -6.45
CA ALA A 219 16.02 -20.44 -7.78
C ALA A 219 15.43 -19.43 -8.76
N ILE A 220 14.38 -18.68 -8.38
CA ILE A 220 13.77 -17.66 -9.26
C ILE A 220 14.79 -16.56 -9.56
N PHE A 221 15.56 -16.12 -8.56
CA PHE A 221 16.57 -15.09 -8.76
C PHE A 221 17.68 -15.52 -9.72
N MET A 222 18.24 -16.73 -9.51
CA MET A 222 19.26 -17.28 -10.41
C MET A 222 18.70 -17.54 -11.82
N GLY A 223 17.43 -17.97 -11.92
CA GLY A 223 16.74 -18.17 -13.18
C GLY A 223 16.55 -16.87 -13.96
N LEU A 224 16.13 -15.79 -13.29
CA LEU A 224 15.98 -14.47 -13.91
C LEU A 224 17.33 -13.91 -14.41
N LEU A 225 18.40 -14.12 -13.64
CA LEU A 225 19.75 -13.71 -14.02
C LEU A 225 20.23 -14.48 -15.27
N ALA A 226 20.03 -15.79 -15.30
CA ALA A 226 20.33 -16.61 -16.48
C ALA A 226 19.48 -16.23 -17.70
N LEU A 227 18.20 -15.93 -17.50
CA LEU A 227 17.27 -15.49 -18.55
C LEU A 227 17.75 -14.19 -19.21
N VAL A 228 18.20 -13.21 -18.42
CA VAL A 228 18.74 -11.94 -18.94
C VAL A 228 19.96 -12.18 -19.82
N VAL A 229 20.88 -13.06 -19.40
CA VAL A 229 22.07 -13.42 -20.21
C VAL A 229 21.64 -14.09 -21.52
N LEU A 230 20.73 -15.07 -21.47
CA LEU A 230 20.23 -15.75 -22.67
C LEU A 230 19.53 -14.80 -23.64
N LEU A 231 18.67 -13.91 -23.13
CA LEU A 231 17.97 -12.91 -23.94
C LEU A 231 18.95 -11.91 -24.58
N SER A 232 20.04 -11.55 -23.91
CA SER A 232 21.06 -10.68 -24.51
C SER A 232 21.76 -11.33 -25.70
N ILE A 233 22.12 -12.62 -25.60
CA ILE A 233 22.72 -13.37 -26.70
C ILE A 233 21.72 -13.54 -27.84
N LEU A 234 20.48 -13.91 -27.52
CA LEU A 234 19.40 -14.05 -28.50
C LEU A 234 19.14 -12.73 -29.24
N TYR A 235 19.10 -11.61 -28.52
CA TYR A 235 18.90 -10.28 -29.09
C TYR A 235 20.00 -9.92 -30.10
N THR A 236 21.27 -10.18 -29.75
CA THR A 236 22.38 -9.97 -30.70
C THR A 236 22.28 -10.88 -31.93
N GLY A 237 21.84 -12.13 -31.75
CA GLY A 237 21.63 -13.06 -32.85
C GLY A 237 20.52 -12.61 -33.81
N ILE A 238 19.38 -12.18 -33.29
CA ILE A 238 18.26 -11.66 -34.10
C ILE A 238 18.67 -10.38 -34.82
N SER A 239 19.39 -9.48 -34.14
CA SER A 239 19.84 -8.21 -34.73
C SER A 239 20.82 -8.44 -35.90
N ALA A 240 21.72 -9.43 -35.76
CA ALA A 240 22.62 -9.83 -36.84
C ALA A 240 21.87 -10.46 -38.02
N LEU A 241 20.87 -11.31 -37.75
CA LEU A 241 20.01 -11.90 -38.77
C LEU A 241 19.19 -10.85 -39.52
N SER A 242 18.64 -9.86 -38.82
CA SER A 242 17.87 -8.78 -39.45
C SER A 242 18.72 -7.82 -40.28
N SER A 243 20.04 -7.77 -40.03
CA SER A 243 20.97 -6.92 -40.78
C SER A 243 21.44 -7.53 -42.10
N LEU A 244 21.03 -8.76 -42.42
CA LEU A 244 21.36 -9.40 -43.70
C LEU A 244 20.52 -8.78 -44.81
N GLU A 245 21.12 -7.82 -45.51
CA GLU A 245 20.59 -7.32 -46.77
C GLU A 245 21.09 -8.18 -47.93
N VAL A 246 20.19 -8.58 -48.81
CA VAL A 246 20.56 -9.24 -50.07
C VAL A 246 20.90 -8.15 -51.08
N SER A 247 22.13 -8.16 -51.60
CA SER A 247 22.53 -7.22 -52.65
C SER A 247 21.89 -7.62 -53.98
N TYR A 248 20.71 -7.07 -54.25
CA TYR A 248 19.99 -7.30 -55.51
C TYR A 248 20.70 -6.71 -56.74
N GLY A 249 21.64 -5.77 -56.55
CA GLY A 249 22.44 -5.21 -57.63
C GLY A 249 23.40 -6.20 -58.31
N ALA A 250 23.74 -7.32 -57.65
CA ALA A 250 24.51 -8.40 -58.27
C ALA A 250 23.66 -9.30 -59.19
N PHE A 251 22.33 -9.21 -59.08
CA PHE A 251 21.38 -9.92 -59.94
C PHE A 251 20.80 -9.04 -61.04
N ASP A 252 20.96 -7.72 -60.93
CA ASP A 252 20.67 -6.80 -62.03
C ASP A 252 21.74 -6.93 -63.11
N LYS A 253 21.29 -7.17 -64.35
CA LYS A 253 22.16 -7.25 -65.51
C LYS A 253 22.68 -5.84 -65.81
N GLU A 254 23.95 -5.60 -65.50
CA GLU A 254 24.72 -4.39 -65.89
C GLU A 254 24.46 -4.03 -67.36
N MET A 255 23.60 -3.04 -67.61
CA MET A 255 23.44 -2.38 -68.91
C MET A 255 24.46 -1.25 -69.05
N GLY A 256 25.70 -1.53 -68.68
CA GLY A 256 26.82 -0.63 -68.94
C GLY A 256 27.08 -0.50 -70.46
N PRO A 257 27.75 0.57 -70.92
CA PRO A 257 27.99 0.84 -72.34
C PRO A 257 28.76 -0.26 -73.12
N ALA A 258 29.28 -1.28 -72.41
CA ALA A 258 29.83 -2.50 -73.02
C ALA A 258 28.78 -3.52 -73.48
N ALA A 259 27.54 -3.48 -72.95
CA ALA A 259 26.46 -4.39 -73.33
C ALA A 259 25.80 -4.03 -74.68
N GLN A 260 25.84 -2.76 -75.08
CA GLN A 260 25.32 -2.30 -76.39
C GLN A 260 26.20 -2.70 -77.58
N LYS A 261 27.47 -3.06 -77.36
CA LYS A 261 28.40 -3.45 -78.43
C LYS A 261 28.22 -4.89 -78.95
N LYS A 262 27.32 -5.69 -78.37
CA LYS A 262 27.05 -7.07 -78.82
C LYS A 262 25.78 -7.24 -79.65
N GLN A 263 25.04 -6.17 -79.94
CA GLN A 263 23.78 -6.21 -80.71
C GLN A 263 23.86 -5.49 -82.06
N GLN A 264 25.05 -5.18 -82.55
CA GLN A 264 25.26 -4.58 -83.88
C GLN A 264 26.22 -5.42 -84.70
#